data_AF-A0A8X7NRT4-F1
#
_entry.id   AF-A0A8X7NRT4-F1
#
_cell.length_a   1.000
_cell.length_b   1.000
_cell.length_c   1.000
_cell.angle_alpha   90.00
_cell.angle_beta   90.00
_cell.angle_gamma   90.00
#
_symmetry.space_group_name_H-M   'P 1'
#
loop_
_entity.id
_entity.type
_entity.pdbx_description
1 polymer ?
#
loop_
_entity_poly.entity_id
_entity_poly.type
_entity_poly.pdbx_seq_one_letter_code
_entity_poly.pdbx_strand_id
1 'polypeptide(L)'
;MCRQFHLYSEYILTIVEEKRTVTSPIQAYETNLDKQLRVYKLKKDTLMKATKYVKDGDKIQKLIEYWRTVAQLASNYVFNERSIAIQKMGGFQEWQRQQWEKKKQKELEEKEALWERISEELQAISNESKSAVMEQLAELGFVVSDDGEIVDNLHKESETEPEFSMEFTMKDLYRILKLDYDLVYE
;
A
#
# COMPACT_ATOMS: atom_id res chain seq x y z
N MET A 1 -41.33 35.95 -50.73
CA MET A 1 -41.80 35.50 -49.40
C MET A 1 -40.70 34.76 -48.65
N CYS A 2 -39.53 35.38 -48.37
CA CYS A 2 -38.42 34.69 -47.68
C CYS A 2 -37.78 35.47 -46.52
N ARG A 3 -38.19 36.72 -46.23
CA ARG A 3 -37.62 37.50 -45.12
C ARG A 3 -38.29 37.26 -43.76
N GLN A 4 -39.49 36.67 -43.74
CA GLN A 4 -40.24 36.46 -42.50
C GLN A 4 -39.80 35.18 -41.74
N PHE A 5 -39.29 34.16 -42.44
CA PHE A 5 -38.85 32.92 -41.79
C PHE A 5 -37.50 33.03 -41.07
N HIS A 6 -36.57 33.87 -41.56
CA HIS A 6 -35.28 34.07 -40.89
C HIS A 6 -35.41 34.78 -39.54
N LEU A 7 -36.32 35.75 -39.44
CA LEU A 7 -36.56 36.47 -38.20
C LEU A 7 -37.17 35.57 -37.12
N TYR A 8 -38.03 34.62 -37.48
CA TYR A 8 -38.58 33.66 -36.51
C TYR A 8 -37.56 32.61 -36.06
N SER A 9 -36.65 32.19 -36.94
CA SER A 9 -35.59 31.22 -36.58
C SER A 9 -34.57 31.80 -35.60
N GLU A 10 -34.16 33.06 -35.79
CA GLU A 10 -33.23 33.71 -34.87
C GLU A 10 -33.89 34.02 -33.51
N TYR A 11 -35.17 34.42 -33.51
CA TYR A 11 -35.93 34.67 -32.28
C TYR A 11 -36.15 33.40 -31.45
N ILE A 12 -36.39 32.26 -32.12
CA ILE A 12 -36.58 30.98 -31.43
C ILE A 12 -35.25 30.48 -30.84
N LEU A 13 -34.12 30.69 -31.53
CA LEU A 13 -32.80 30.33 -31.00
C LEU A 13 -32.40 31.19 -29.79
N THR A 14 -32.69 32.50 -29.80
CA THR A 14 -32.43 33.38 -28.65
C THR A 14 -33.27 33.00 -27.43
N ILE A 15 -34.56 32.67 -27.62
CA ILE A 15 -35.44 32.26 -26.52
C ILE A 15 -35.05 30.89 -25.92
N VAL A 16 -34.46 30.00 -26.72
CA VAL A 16 -34.00 28.69 -26.27
C VAL A 16 -32.65 28.79 -25.52
N GLU A 17 -31.78 29.72 -25.87
CA GLU A 17 -30.52 29.97 -25.14
C GLU A 17 -30.74 30.70 -23.81
N GLU A 18 -31.69 31.65 -23.75
CA GLU A 18 -31.98 32.43 -22.54
C GLU A 18 -32.64 31.61 -21.41
N LYS A 19 -33.27 30.48 -21.76
CA LYS A 19 -33.87 29.55 -20.77
C LYS A 19 -32.88 28.59 -20.12
N ARG A 20 -31.60 28.60 -20.49
CA ARG A 20 -30.60 27.66 -19.93
C ARG A 20 -29.77 28.21 -18.77
N THR A 21 -29.87 29.49 -18.40
CA THR A 21 -28.94 30.09 -17.41
C THR A 21 -29.58 30.89 -16.28
N VAL A 22 -30.91 30.98 -16.18
CA VAL A 22 -31.56 31.68 -15.06
C VAL A 22 -31.91 30.68 -13.96
N THR A 23 -30.93 30.34 -13.12
CA THR A 23 -31.29 29.90 -11.76
C THR A 23 -31.96 31.09 -11.09
N SER A 24 -33.20 30.91 -10.63
CA SER A 24 -33.93 32.04 -10.05
C SER A 24 -33.16 32.57 -8.83
N PRO A 25 -33.20 33.88 -8.53
CA PRO A 25 -32.55 34.43 -7.34
C PRO A 25 -33.00 33.73 -6.05
N ILE A 26 -34.19 33.15 -6.06
CA ILE A 26 -34.75 32.32 -4.99
C ILE A 26 -34.01 30.98 -4.89
N GLN A 27 -33.77 30.27 -6.00
CA GLN A 27 -32.99 29.03 -6.02
C GLN A 27 -31.52 29.26 -5.59
N ALA A 28 -30.92 30.38 -5.98
CA ALA A 28 -29.58 30.75 -5.52
C ALA A 28 -29.54 31.01 -4.00
N TYR A 29 -30.60 31.59 -3.43
CA TYR A 29 -30.74 31.80 -2.00
C TYR A 29 -30.98 30.49 -1.24
N GLU A 30 -31.85 29.61 -1.74
CA GLU A 30 -32.11 28.27 -1.18
C GLU A 30 -30.84 27.42 -1.16
N THR A 31 -30.10 27.36 -2.27
CA THR A 31 -28.83 26.63 -2.32
C THR A 31 -27.76 27.22 -1.39
N ASN A 32 -27.78 28.54 -1.15
CA ASN A 32 -26.90 29.17 -0.17
C ASN A 32 -27.28 28.77 1.26
N LEU A 33 -28.57 28.80 1.59
CA LEU A 33 -29.09 28.36 2.89
C LEU A 33 -28.79 26.88 3.14
N ASP A 34 -28.95 26.01 2.15
CA ASP A 34 -28.63 24.58 2.27
C ASP A 34 -27.13 24.35 2.53
N LYS A 35 -26.26 25.12 1.86
CA LYS A 35 -24.81 25.09 2.13
C LYS A 35 -24.52 25.52 3.56
N GLN A 36 -25.11 26.61 4.02
CA GLN A 36 -24.94 27.07 5.40
C GLN A 36 -25.44 26.03 6.40
N LEU A 37 -26.61 25.44 6.15
CA LEU A 37 -27.23 24.42 7.00
C LEU A 37 -26.36 23.16 7.08
N ARG A 38 -25.74 22.74 5.98
CA ARG A 38 -24.77 21.64 5.97
C ARG A 38 -23.54 21.97 6.82
N VAL A 39 -23.00 23.19 6.69
CA VAL A 39 -21.84 23.65 7.48
C VAL A 39 -22.18 23.69 8.97
N TYR A 40 -23.36 24.21 9.35
CA TYR A 40 -23.77 24.26 10.75
C TYR A 40 -24.05 22.87 11.34
N LYS A 41 -24.62 21.95 10.56
CA LYS A 41 -24.75 20.54 10.97
C LYS A 41 -23.37 19.91 11.24
N LEU A 42 -22.43 20.06 10.32
CA LEU A 42 -21.07 19.56 10.50
C LEU A 42 -20.40 20.16 11.75
N LYS A 43 -20.51 21.48 11.96
CA LYS A 43 -19.98 22.16 13.15
C LYS A 43 -20.60 21.60 14.43
N LYS A 44 -21.93 21.41 14.46
CA LYS A 44 -22.63 20.81 15.60
C LYS A 44 -22.12 19.41 15.91
N ASP A 45 -22.02 18.56 14.89
CA ASP A 45 -21.57 17.17 15.06
C ASP A 45 -20.11 17.12 15.54
N THR A 46 -19.24 17.97 15.00
CA THR A 46 -17.85 18.11 15.46
C THR A 46 -17.79 18.57 16.92
N LEU A 47 -18.59 19.56 17.32
CA LEU A 47 -18.63 20.05 18.71
C LEU A 47 -19.16 18.98 19.67
N MET A 48 -20.18 18.22 19.27
CA MET A 48 -20.70 17.10 20.07
C MET A 48 -19.63 16.02 20.28
N LYS A 49 -18.89 15.65 19.22
CA LYS A 49 -17.77 14.70 19.32
C LYS A 49 -16.65 15.24 20.19
N ALA A 50 -16.25 16.50 20.00
CA ALA A 50 -15.22 17.15 20.81
C ALA A 50 -15.58 17.15 22.30
N THR A 51 -16.82 17.47 22.65
CA THR A 51 -17.31 17.45 24.03
C THR A 51 -17.20 16.05 24.64
N LYS A 52 -17.56 15.02 23.87
CA LYS A 52 -17.39 13.62 24.30
C LYS A 52 -15.93 13.26 24.51
N TYR A 53 -15.04 13.64 23.59
CA TYR A 53 -13.61 13.36 23.71
C TYR A 53 -12.95 14.08 24.88
N VAL A 54 -13.35 15.32 25.19
CA VAL A 54 -12.87 16.03 26.38
C VAL A 54 -13.31 15.30 27.65
N LYS A 55 -14.56 14.83 27.70
CA LYS A 55 -15.08 14.11 28.87
C LYS A 55 -14.38 12.77 29.10
N ASP A 56 -14.13 12.01 28.03
CA ASP A 56 -13.52 10.68 28.11
C ASP A 56 -11.99 10.72 28.06
N GLY A 57 -11.39 11.90 27.79
CA GLY A 57 -9.97 12.08 27.52
C GLY A 57 -9.06 11.53 28.63
N ASP A 58 -9.31 11.91 29.89
CA ASP A 58 -8.51 11.44 31.03
C ASP A 58 -8.56 9.92 31.20
N LYS A 59 -9.72 9.31 30.93
CA LYS A 59 -9.88 7.86 31.04
C LYS A 59 -9.13 7.16 29.91
N ILE A 60 -9.22 7.68 28.69
CA ILE A 60 -8.49 7.15 27.53
C ILE A 60 -6.99 7.28 27.76
N GLN A 61 -6.52 8.42 28.26
CA GLN A 61 -5.11 8.66 28.56
C GLN A 61 -4.56 7.65 29.58
N LYS A 62 -5.30 7.40 30.67
CA LYS A 62 -4.93 6.37 31.66
C LYS A 62 -4.84 4.97 31.06
N LEU A 63 -5.77 4.63 30.14
CA LEU A 63 -5.73 3.34 29.46
C LEU A 63 -4.52 3.25 28.52
N ILE A 64 -4.19 4.33 27.80
CA ILE A 64 -3.00 4.40 26.94
C ILE A 64 -1.75 4.16 27.78
N GLU A 65 -1.58 4.87 28.90
CA GLU A 65 -0.44 4.72 29.80
C GLU A 65 -0.33 3.31 30.39
N TYR A 66 -1.46 2.72 30.80
CA TYR A 66 -1.50 1.36 31.31
C TYR A 66 -1.02 0.36 30.25
N TRP A 67 -1.57 0.43 29.03
CA TRP A 67 -1.20 -0.49 27.96
C TRP A 67 0.23 -0.27 27.46
N ARG A 68 0.71 0.97 27.43
CA ARG A 68 2.13 1.29 27.17
C ARG A 68 3.03 0.62 28.19
N THR A 69 2.71 0.74 29.47
CA THR A 69 3.48 0.11 30.56
C THR A 69 3.51 -1.41 30.40
N VAL A 70 2.35 -2.04 30.15
CA VAL A 70 2.27 -3.48 29.92
C VAL A 70 3.08 -3.89 28.69
N ALA A 71 3.00 -3.13 27.59
CA ALA A 71 3.75 -3.39 26.38
C ALA A 71 5.27 -3.25 26.59
N GLN A 72 5.72 -2.24 27.34
CA GLN A 72 7.14 -2.07 27.69
C GLN A 72 7.65 -3.26 28.52
N LEU A 73 6.90 -3.68 29.54
CA LEU A 73 7.26 -4.82 30.38
C LEU A 73 7.33 -6.13 29.58
N ALA A 74 6.31 -6.40 28.77
CA ALA A 74 6.26 -7.57 27.92
C ALA A 74 7.40 -7.56 26.89
N SER A 75 7.67 -6.41 26.28
CA SER A 75 8.74 -6.27 25.32
C SER A 75 10.11 -6.47 25.97
N ASN A 76 10.34 -5.95 27.18
CA ASN A 76 11.59 -6.16 27.92
C ASN A 76 11.82 -7.65 28.21
N TYR A 77 10.77 -8.37 28.60
CA TYR A 77 10.84 -9.81 28.81
C TYR A 77 11.24 -10.55 27.52
N VAL A 78 10.52 -10.28 26.42
CA VAL A 78 10.78 -10.91 25.12
C VAL A 78 12.17 -10.53 24.59
N PHE A 79 12.59 -9.28 24.78
CA PHE A 79 13.92 -8.80 24.38
C PHE A 79 15.01 -9.59 25.07
N ASN A 80 14.92 -9.77 26.39
CA ASN A 80 15.91 -10.53 27.16
C ASN A 80 15.98 -11.99 26.69
N GLU A 81 14.84 -12.64 26.52
CA GLU A 81 14.77 -14.02 26.03
C GLU A 81 15.40 -14.15 24.63
N ARG A 82 15.04 -13.24 23.72
CA ARG A 82 15.57 -13.21 22.35
C ARG A 82 17.05 -12.87 22.30
N SER A 83 17.52 -11.94 23.11
CA SER A 83 18.93 -11.57 23.20
C SER A 83 19.78 -12.78 23.60
N ILE A 84 19.32 -13.58 24.58
CA ILE A 84 19.99 -14.81 24.98
C ILE A 84 19.99 -15.84 23.83
N ALA A 85 18.86 -16.01 23.14
CA ALA A 85 18.77 -16.92 22.01
C ALA A 85 19.71 -16.52 20.87
N ILE A 86 19.76 -15.23 20.53
CA ILE A 86 20.64 -14.65 19.51
C ILE A 86 22.10 -14.85 19.89
N GLN A 87 22.46 -14.59 21.16
CA GLN A 87 23.81 -14.81 21.64
C GLN A 87 24.24 -16.28 21.52
N LYS A 88 23.35 -17.24 21.80
CA LYS A 88 23.61 -18.68 21.61
C LYS A 88 23.78 -19.07 20.13
N MET A 89 23.20 -18.31 19.21
CA MET A 89 23.33 -18.52 17.76
C MET A 89 24.60 -17.90 17.16
N GLY A 90 25.49 -17.31 17.96
CA GLY A 90 26.71 -16.67 17.49
C GLY A 90 26.62 -15.14 17.37
N GLY A 91 25.55 -14.53 17.88
CA GLY A 91 25.36 -13.09 17.90
C GLY A 91 24.32 -12.59 16.89
N PHE A 92 24.06 -11.29 16.90
CA PHE A 92 22.99 -10.70 16.08
C PHE A 92 23.32 -10.72 14.59
N GLN A 93 24.57 -10.43 14.24
CA GLN A 93 25.06 -10.49 12.87
C GLN A 93 24.81 -11.87 12.22
N GLU A 94 25.11 -12.95 12.94
CA GLU A 94 24.91 -14.31 12.44
C GLU A 94 23.42 -14.64 12.28
N TRP A 95 22.58 -14.20 13.23
CA TRP A 95 21.14 -14.31 13.09
C TRP A 95 20.61 -13.55 11.86
N GLN A 96 21.09 -12.33 11.61
CA GLN A 96 20.70 -11.53 10.44
C GLN A 96 21.13 -12.21 9.14
N ARG A 97 22.35 -12.75 9.07
CA ARG A 97 22.82 -13.54 7.93
C ARG A 97 21.90 -14.73 7.67
N GLN A 98 21.57 -15.52 8.70
CA GLN A 98 20.67 -16.66 8.55
C GLN A 98 19.26 -16.26 8.09
N GLN A 99 18.73 -15.12 8.55
CA GLN A 99 17.45 -14.61 8.07
C GLN A 99 17.52 -14.18 6.61
N TRP A 100 18.61 -13.51 6.21
CA TRP A 100 18.83 -13.10 4.83
C TRP A 100 18.98 -14.32 3.90
N GLU A 101 19.80 -15.30 4.27
CA GLU A 101 19.96 -16.56 3.52
C GLU A 101 18.64 -17.31 3.39
N LYS A 102 17.84 -17.42 4.46
CA LYS A 102 16.51 -18.04 4.41
C LYS A 102 15.56 -17.29 3.48
N LYS A 103 15.58 -15.96 3.49
CA LYS A 103 14.77 -15.14 2.59
C LYS A 103 15.17 -15.35 1.14
N LYS A 104 16.47 -15.34 0.86
CA LYS A 104 17.03 -15.58 -0.47
C LYS A 104 16.72 -16.98 -0.99
N GLN A 105 16.83 -17.99 -0.13
CA GLN A 105 16.46 -19.37 -0.45
C GLN A 105 14.96 -19.47 -0.78
N LYS A 106 14.10 -18.83 0.02
CA LYS A 106 12.66 -18.78 -0.27
C LYS A 106 12.34 -18.06 -1.57
N GLU A 107 13.02 -16.96 -1.87
CA GLU A 107 12.86 -16.25 -3.14
C GLU A 107 13.32 -17.12 -4.32
N LEU A 108 14.41 -17.87 -4.18
CA LEU A 108 14.84 -18.86 -5.18
C LEU A 108 13.79 -19.95 -5.39
N GLU A 109 13.27 -20.55 -4.31
CA GLU A 109 12.23 -21.58 -4.38
C GLU A 109 10.93 -21.06 -5.01
N GLU A 110 10.51 -19.84 -4.69
CA GLU A 110 9.34 -19.20 -5.30
C GLU A 110 9.57 -18.93 -6.80
N LYS A 111 10.79 -18.53 -7.16
CA LYS A 111 11.20 -18.29 -8.54
C LYS A 111 11.24 -19.59 -9.34
N GLU A 112 11.82 -20.66 -8.79
CA GLU A 112 11.82 -22.03 -9.35
C GLU A 112 10.41 -22.56 -9.55
N ALA A 113 9.52 -22.40 -8.57
CA ALA A 113 8.12 -22.79 -8.70
C ALA A 113 7.39 -22.01 -9.81
N LEU A 114 7.73 -20.73 -9.99
CA LEU A 114 7.26 -19.93 -11.12
C LEU A 114 7.83 -20.44 -12.46
N TRP A 115 9.11 -20.84 -12.49
CA TRP A 115 9.75 -21.38 -13.69
C TRP A 115 9.13 -22.67 -14.16
N GLU A 116 8.88 -23.61 -13.26
CA GLU A 116 8.21 -24.87 -13.58
C GLU A 116 6.84 -24.60 -14.21
N ARG A 117 6.06 -23.66 -13.64
CA ARG A 117 4.76 -23.29 -14.23
C ARG A 117 4.90 -22.69 -15.64
N ILE A 118 5.85 -21.79 -15.85
CA ILE A 118 6.08 -21.18 -17.18
C ILE A 118 6.54 -22.24 -18.19
N SER A 119 7.40 -23.16 -17.78
CA SER A 119 7.89 -24.27 -18.61
C SER A 119 6.76 -25.20 -19.04
N GLU A 120 5.89 -25.60 -18.10
CA GLU A 120 4.69 -26.40 -18.39
C GLU A 120 3.76 -25.69 -19.39
N GLU A 121 3.51 -24.40 -19.20
CA GLU A 121 2.69 -23.59 -20.10
C GLU A 121 3.33 -23.49 -21.51
N LEU A 122 4.64 -23.27 -21.60
CA LEU A 122 5.38 -23.25 -22.87
C LEU A 122 5.31 -24.58 -23.62
N GLN A 123 5.39 -25.70 -22.92
CA GLN A 123 5.27 -27.02 -23.54
C GLN A 123 3.88 -27.25 -24.15
N ALA A 124 2.82 -26.73 -23.51
CA ALA A 124 1.43 -26.87 -23.94
C ALA A 124 1.02 -26.00 -25.14
N ILE A 125 1.81 -24.98 -25.48
CA ILE A 125 1.51 -24.01 -26.55
C ILE A 125 1.94 -24.56 -27.94
N SER A 126 1.38 -24.04 -29.05
CA SER A 126 1.77 -24.47 -30.41
C SER A 126 3.13 -23.89 -30.82
N ASN A 127 3.90 -24.60 -31.65
CA ASN A 127 5.28 -24.20 -32.02
C ASN A 127 5.39 -22.79 -32.62
N GLU A 128 4.36 -22.33 -33.34
CA GLU A 128 4.30 -20.98 -33.93
C GLU A 128 4.22 -19.87 -32.87
N SER A 129 3.59 -20.14 -31.73
CA SER A 129 3.46 -19.19 -30.62
C SER A 129 4.56 -19.35 -29.57
N LYS A 130 5.21 -20.52 -29.49
CA LYS A 130 6.41 -20.73 -28.65
C LYS A 130 7.54 -19.77 -29.01
N SER A 131 7.81 -19.58 -30.30
CA SER A 131 8.89 -18.68 -30.75
C SER A 131 8.70 -17.23 -30.29
N ALA A 132 7.46 -16.73 -30.30
CA ALA A 132 7.15 -15.36 -29.86
C ALA A 132 7.30 -15.19 -28.34
N VAL A 133 6.93 -16.21 -27.56
CA VAL A 133 7.09 -16.20 -26.09
C VAL A 133 8.55 -16.39 -25.71
N MET A 134 9.31 -17.22 -26.42
CA MET A 134 10.76 -17.38 -26.26
C MET A 134 11.51 -16.08 -26.52
N GLU A 135 11.13 -15.31 -27.55
CA GLU A 135 11.73 -14.01 -27.85
C GLU A 135 11.45 -12.99 -26.73
N GLN A 136 10.22 -12.94 -26.20
CA GLN A 136 9.87 -12.09 -25.05
C GLN A 136 10.63 -12.49 -23.77
N LEU A 137 10.82 -13.78 -23.53
CA LEU A 137 11.63 -14.28 -22.42
C LEU A 137 13.11 -13.93 -22.63
N ALA A 138 13.64 -14.03 -23.85
CA ALA A 138 15.01 -13.63 -24.14
C ALA A 138 15.24 -12.13 -23.93
N GLU A 139 14.27 -11.28 -24.31
CA GLU A 139 14.31 -9.83 -24.04
C GLU A 139 14.30 -9.49 -22.54
N LEU A 140 13.61 -10.31 -21.74
CA LEU A 140 13.62 -10.21 -20.28
C LEU A 140 14.92 -10.77 -19.63
N GLY A 141 15.88 -11.22 -20.45
CA GLY A 141 17.21 -11.64 -20.01
C GLY A 141 17.35 -13.14 -19.69
N PHE A 142 16.47 -13.98 -20.24
CA PHE A 142 16.47 -15.43 -20.03
C PHE A 142 17.08 -16.19 -21.22
N VAL A 143 17.78 -17.29 -20.95
CA VAL A 143 18.23 -18.21 -22.00
C VAL A 143 17.30 -19.40 -22.02
N VAL A 144 16.55 -19.55 -23.12
CA VAL A 144 15.67 -20.69 -23.38
C VAL A 144 16.30 -21.53 -24.49
N SER A 145 16.39 -22.84 -24.32
CA SER A 145 16.84 -23.77 -25.34
C SER A 145 15.74 -24.04 -26.38
N ASP A 146 16.16 -24.62 -27.51
CA ASP A 146 15.32 -24.83 -28.70
C ASP A 146 14.15 -25.81 -28.46
N ASP A 147 14.22 -26.59 -27.38
CA ASP A 147 13.19 -27.49 -26.87
C ASP A 147 12.22 -26.83 -25.86
N GLY A 148 12.46 -25.57 -25.48
CA GLY A 148 11.64 -24.83 -24.53
C GLY A 148 12.07 -24.96 -23.07
N GLU A 149 13.20 -25.60 -22.78
CA GLU A 149 13.77 -25.60 -21.42
C GLU A 149 14.50 -24.27 -21.14
N ILE A 150 14.33 -23.73 -19.94
CA ILE A 150 15.02 -22.49 -19.54
C ILE A 150 16.36 -22.88 -18.90
N VAL A 151 17.48 -22.55 -19.57
CA VAL A 151 18.82 -23.09 -19.25
C VAL A 151 19.56 -22.21 -18.22
N ASP A 152 19.38 -20.89 -18.28
CA ASP A 152 20.03 -19.98 -17.33
C ASP A 152 19.28 -18.64 -17.20
N ASN A 153 19.44 -18.02 -16.04
CA ASN A 153 19.02 -16.64 -15.81
C ASN A 153 20.28 -15.76 -15.73
N LEU A 154 20.55 -14.99 -16.79
CA LEU A 154 21.72 -14.10 -16.83
C LEU A 154 21.68 -12.98 -15.78
N HIS A 155 20.50 -12.66 -15.24
CA HIS A 155 20.34 -11.73 -14.13
C HIS A 155 20.46 -12.44 -12.79
N LYS A 156 21.55 -13.20 -12.58
CA LYS A 156 22.11 -13.37 -11.24
C LYS A 156 22.72 -12.02 -10.84
N GLU A 157 21.86 -11.04 -10.57
CA GLU A 157 22.30 -9.90 -9.78
C GLU A 157 22.80 -10.47 -8.46
N SER A 158 24.11 -10.41 -8.27
CA SER A 158 24.72 -10.71 -6.99
C SER A 158 24.24 -9.63 -6.04
N GLU A 159 23.07 -9.80 -5.45
CA GLU A 159 22.67 -9.02 -4.29
C GLU A 159 23.79 -9.20 -3.26
N THR A 160 24.58 -8.15 -3.10
CA THR A 160 25.65 -8.08 -2.13
C THR A 160 25.04 -8.23 -0.75
N GLU A 161 25.62 -9.10 0.08
CA GLU A 161 25.22 -9.30 1.46
C GLU A 161 25.11 -7.93 2.15
N PRO A 162 23.94 -7.58 2.73
CA PRO A 162 23.76 -6.28 3.36
C PRO A 162 24.66 -6.16 4.59
N GLU A 163 25.05 -4.93 4.93
CA GLU A 163 25.83 -4.69 6.13
C GLU A 163 24.99 -5.01 7.38
N PHE A 164 25.46 -5.98 8.16
CA PHE A 164 24.77 -6.47 9.34
C PHE A 164 25.23 -5.75 10.62
N SER A 165 24.28 -5.47 11.50
CA SER A 165 24.55 -4.89 12.82
C SER A 165 25.10 -5.95 13.76
N MET A 166 26.06 -5.56 14.60
CA MET A 166 26.58 -6.43 15.66
C MET A 166 25.66 -6.48 16.89
N GLU A 167 24.92 -5.40 17.16
CA GLU A 167 24.11 -5.26 18.37
C GLU A 167 22.62 -5.41 18.06
N PHE A 168 21.93 -6.20 18.89
CA PHE A 168 20.48 -6.35 18.85
C PHE A 168 19.84 -5.28 19.73
N THR A 169 19.07 -4.38 19.12
CA THR A 169 18.42 -3.28 19.85
C THR A 169 16.93 -3.49 20.03
N MET A 170 16.32 -2.75 20.96
CA MET A 170 14.88 -2.81 21.19
C MET A 170 14.08 -2.38 19.95
N LYS A 171 14.61 -1.45 19.15
CA LYS A 171 14.01 -1.05 17.88
C LYS A 171 13.97 -2.19 16.88
N ASP A 172 15.00 -3.04 16.88
CA ASP A 172 15.04 -4.23 16.02
C ASP A 172 13.98 -5.25 16.44
N LEU A 173 13.77 -5.44 17.75
CA LEU A 173 12.68 -6.29 18.24
C LEU A 173 11.30 -5.79 17.76
N TYR A 174 11.05 -4.49 17.85
CA TYR A 174 9.78 -3.90 17.40
C TYR A 174 9.58 -4.03 15.90
N ARG A 175 10.67 -3.88 15.11
CA ARG A 175 10.65 -4.14 13.67
C ARG A 175 10.29 -5.58 13.35
N ILE A 176 10.84 -6.55 14.10
CA ILE A 176 10.54 -7.98 13.95
C ILE A 176 9.07 -8.26 14.31
N LEU A 177 8.57 -7.64 15.37
CA LEU A 177 7.18 -7.79 15.81
C LEU A 177 6.17 -6.99 14.98
N LYS A 178 6.64 -6.16 14.02
CA LYS A 178 5.84 -5.22 13.23
C LYS A 178 5.00 -4.27 14.11
N LEU A 179 5.60 -3.81 15.20
CA LEU A 179 5.01 -2.83 16.11
C LEU A 179 5.67 -1.48 15.94
N ASP A 180 4.88 -0.43 16.15
CA ASP A 180 5.39 0.94 16.20
C ASP A 180 6.11 1.18 17.53
N TYR A 181 7.38 1.55 17.46
CA TYR A 181 8.21 1.84 18.63
C TYR A 181 7.73 3.12 19.33
N ASP A 182 7.36 4.13 18.54
CA ASP A 182 7.02 5.46 19.03
C ASP A 182 5.68 5.41 19.79
N LEU A 183 4.76 4.53 19.37
CA LEU A 183 3.51 4.30 20.07
C LEU A 183 3.69 3.87 21.54
N VAL A 184 4.79 3.17 21.85
CA VAL A 184 5.05 2.60 23.17
C VAL A 184 6.03 3.44 24.00
N TYR A 185 6.99 4.12 23.37
CA TYR A 185 8.09 4.82 24.06
C TYR A 185 8.05 6.36 23.96
N GLU A 186 7.16 6.96 23.16
CA GLU A 186 6.85 8.41 23.20
C GLU A 186 5.69 8.72 24.16
#